data_AF-A0A847JU86-F1
#
_entry.id   AF-A0A847JU86-F1
#
_cell.length_a   1.000
_cell.length_b   1.000
_cell.length_c   1.000
_cell.angle_alpha   90.00
_cell.angle_beta   90.00
_cell.angle_gamma   90.00
#
_symmetry.space_group_name_H-M   'P 1'
#
loop_
_entity.id
_entity.type
_entity.pdbx_description
1 polymer ?
#
loop_
_entity_poly.entity_id
_entity_poly.type
_entity_poly.pdbx_seq_one_letter_code
_entity_poly.pdbx_strand_id
1 'polypeptide(L)' 'MKHLIPFLLPFMLLTGCVRTVYVPHGTPVRLRETVPDVKVWVKEADGQVVEGRMDLPEGWYALPVDGEDLP' A
#
# COMPACT_ATOMS: atom_id res chain seq x y z
N MET A 1 -22.37 -34.81 2.95
CA MET A 1 -21.48 -33.85 2.28
C MET A 1 -22.16 -32.61 1.69
N LYS A 2 -23.50 -32.58 1.53
CA LYS A 2 -24.22 -31.41 0.95
C LYS A 2 -24.35 -30.18 1.88
N HIS A 3 -24.19 -30.35 3.20
CA HIS A 3 -24.28 -29.26 4.19
C HIS A 3 -22.97 -28.49 4.44
N LEU A 4 -21.84 -28.93 3.87
CA LEU A 4 -20.53 -28.26 4.02
C LEU A 4 -20.32 -27.11 3.03
N ILE A 5 -21.04 -27.14 1.90
CA ILE A 5 -20.95 -26.14 0.83
C ILE A 5 -21.32 -24.73 1.29
N PRO A 6 -22.45 -24.49 2.01
CA PRO A 6 -22.77 -23.14 2.50
C PRO A 6 -21.81 -22.62 3.59
N PHE A 7 -21.04 -23.51 4.24
CA PHE A 7 -20.06 -23.14 5.26
C PHE A 7 -18.69 -22.75 4.68
N LEU A 8 -18.34 -23.30 3.50
CA LEU A 8 -17.07 -23.01 2.81
C LEU A 8 -17.16 -21.78 1.89
N LEU A 9 -18.34 -21.46 1.37
CA LEU A 9 -18.57 -20.32 0.47
C LEU A 9 -18.10 -18.95 1.03
N PRO A 10 -18.34 -18.59 2.31
CA PRO A 10 -17.87 -17.31 2.86
C PRO A 10 -16.34 -17.26 3.00
N PHE A 11 -15.69 -18.39 3.30
CA PHE A 11 -14.23 -18.47 3.44
C PHE A 11 -13.51 -18.26 2.09
N MET A 12 -14.12 -18.73 1.00
CA MET A 12 -13.57 -18.59 -0.35
C MET A 12 -13.76 -17.17 -0.92
N LEU A 13 -14.74 -16.41 -0.41
CA LEU A 13 -14.96 -14.99 -0.75
C LEU A 13 -14.05 -14.05 0.07
N LEU A 14 -13.47 -14.53 1.18
CA LEU A 14 -12.59 -13.76 2.07
C LEU A 14 -11.10 -13.78 1.64
N THR A 15 -10.71 -14.61 0.66
CA THR A 15 -9.40 -14.50 0.02
C THR A 15 -9.45 -13.36 -1.01
N GLY A 16 -9.73 -12.16 -0.51
CA GLY A 16 -9.86 -10.94 -1.29
C GLY A 16 -8.52 -10.58 -1.95
N CYS A 17 -8.60 -10.29 -3.24
CA CYS A 17 -7.58 -9.68 -4.08
C CYS A 17 -6.80 -8.58 -3.34
N VAL A 18 -5.59 -8.89 -2.86
CA VAL A 18 -4.58 -7.86 -2.56
C VAL A 18 -3.52 -7.99 -3.64
N ARG A 19 -3.61 -7.14 -4.67
CA ARG A 19 -2.65 -7.13 -5.77
C ARG A 19 -1.47 -6.27 -5.40
N THR A 20 -0.50 -6.84 -4.68
CA THR A 20 0.78 -6.19 -4.42
C THR A 20 1.60 -6.18 -5.70
N VAL A 21 2.02 -4.98 -6.13
CA VAL A 21 2.93 -4.82 -7.27
C VAL A 21 4.30 -4.41 -6.72
N TYR A 22 5.31 -5.22 -6.98
CA TYR A 22 6.69 -4.87 -6.65
C TYR A 22 7.21 -3.86 -7.68
N VAL A 23 7.77 -2.75 -7.18
CA VAL A 23 8.35 -1.70 -8.00
C VAL A 23 9.83 -1.61 -7.62
N PRO A 24 10.77 -1.71 -8.58
CA PRO A 24 12.18 -1.52 -8.31
C PRO A 24 12.46 -0.13 -7.71
N HIS A 25 13.43 -0.05 -6.79
CA HIS A 25 13.86 1.20 -6.16
C HIS A 25 14.20 2.27 -7.22
N GLY A 26 13.84 3.53 -6.94
CA GLY A 26 14.05 4.66 -7.87
C GLY A 26 13.17 4.65 -9.13
N THR A 27 12.33 3.63 -9.35
CA THR A 27 11.40 3.62 -10.49
C THR A 27 10.13 4.40 -10.15
N PRO A 28 9.69 5.36 -10.99
CA PRO A 28 8.48 6.10 -10.74
C PRO A 28 7.24 5.22 -10.94
N VAL A 29 6.27 5.36 -10.05
CA VAL A 29 4.95 4.71 -10.07
C VAL A 29 3.88 5.75 -10.35
N ARG A 30 2.91 5.41 -11.19
CA ARG A 30 1.74 6.25 -11.40
C ARG A 30 0.52 5.68 -10.68
N LEU A 31 -0.07 6.48 -9.81
CA LEU A 31 -1.42 6.22 -9.29
C LEU A 31 -2.42 6.77 -10.31
N ARG A 32 -3.32 5.90 -10.76
CA ARG A 32 -4.35 6.26 -11.75
C ARG A 32 -5.44 7.15 -11.16
N GLU A 33 -5.70 6.97 -9.87
CA GLU A 33 -6.75 7.64 -9.11
C GLU A 33 -6.23 7.87 -7.69
N THR A 34 -6.90 8.75 -6.94
CA THR A 34 -6.62 8.94 -5.52
C THR A 34 -6.91 7.66 -4.75
N VAL A 35 -5.94 7.20 -3.96
CA VAL A 35 -6.08 6.03 -3.09
C VAL A 35 -6.38 6.52 -1.67
N PRO A 36 -7.60 6.31 -1.15
CA PRO A 36 -8.00 6.85 0.14
C PRO A 36 -7.43 6.06 1.32
N ASP A 37 -7.23 6.74 2.44
CA ASP A 37 -6.89 6.18 3.75
C ASP A 37 -5.71 5.18 3.75
N VAL A 38 -4.64 5.50 3.00
CA VAL A 38 -3.46 4.65 2.90
C VAL A 38 -2.48 4.91 4.04
N LYS A 39 -1.82 3.83 4.49
CA LYS A 39 -0.71 3.90 5.42
C LYS A 39 0.52 4.48 4.71
N VAL A 40 1.09 5.51 5.30
CA VAL A 40 2.31 6.18 4.82
C VAL A 40 3.32 6.30 5.94
N TRP A 41 4.60 6.43 5.58
CA TRP A 41 5.68 6.65 6.51
C TRP A 41 6.18 8.08 6.32
N VAL A 42 6.06 8.89 7.37
CA VAL A 42 6.38 10.32 7.34
C VAL A 42 7.59 10.56 8.22
N LYS A 43 8.53 11.36 7.73
CA LYS A 43 9.67 11.83 8.52
C LYS A 43 9.26 13.07 9.29
N GLU A 44 9.31 13.01 10.62
CA GLU A 44 9.06 14.16 11.49
C GLU A 44 10.26 15.11 11.54
N ALA A 45 10.07 16.29 12.14
CA ALA A 45 11.09 17.34 12.22
C ALA A 45 12.35 16.91 13.00
N ASP A 46 12.21 15.93 13.90
CA ASP A 46 13.31 15.34 14.67
C ASP A 46 14.03 14.20 13.92
N GLY A 47 13.60 13.88 12.70
CA GLY A 47 14.15 12.83 11.86
C GLY A 47 13.56 11.43 12.10
N GLN A 48 12.61 11.26 13.03
CA GLN A 48 11.93 9.98 13.24
C GLN A 48 10.98 9.68 12.09
N VAL A 49 10.93 8.41 11.68
CA VAL A 49 9.95 7.92 10.69
C VAL A 49 8.77 7.33 11.43
N VAL A 50 7.60 7.97 11.32
CA VAL A 50 6.36 7.57 11.99
C VAL A 50 5.31 7.11 10.98
N GLU A 51 4.39 6.28 11.45
CA GLU A 51 3.22 5.87 10.67
C GLU A 51 2.16 6.98 10.65
N GLY A 52 1.72 7.34 9.45
CA GLY A 52 0.59 8.21 9.20
C GLY A 52 -0.47 7.55 8.31
N ARG A 53 -1.65 8.18 8.24
CA ARG A 53 -2.70 7.83 7.27
C ARG A 53 -3.12 9.06 6.50
N MET A 54 -3.22 8.94 5.19
CA MET A 54 -3.72 10.03 4.33
C MET A 54 -4.31 9.49 3.03
N ASP A 55 -5.08 10.32 2.34
CA ASP A 55 -5.47 10.07 0.96
C ASP A 55 -4.28 10.42 0.05
N LEU A 56 -3.86 9.47 -0.78
CA LEU A 56 -2.75 9.65 -1.70
C LEU A 56 -3.29 10.02 -3.09
N PRO A 57 -3.12 11.27 -3.55
CA PRO A 57 -3.75 11.73 -4.78
C PRO A 57 -3.23 11.01 -6.03
N GLU A 58 -3.98 11.07 -7.12
CA GLU A 58 -3.48 10.63 -8.43
C GLU A 58 -2.20 11.37 -8.83
N GLY A 59 -1.28 10.68 -9.51
CA GLY A 59 -0.02 11.30 -9.93
C GLY A 59 1.16 10.35 -9.99
N TRP A 60 2.34 10.94 -10.17
CA TRP A 60 3.62 10.24 -10.21
C TRP A 60 4.31 10.32 -8.85
N TYR A 61 4.75 9.17 -8.37
CA TYR A 61 5.48 9.01 -7.11
C TYR A 61 6.76 8.24 -7.38
N ALA A 62 7.83 8.57 -6.67
CA ALA A 62 9.05 7.78 -6.66
C ALA A 62 9.37 7.44 -5.21
N LEU A 63 9.77 6.19 -4.97
CA LEU A 63 10.44 5.86 -3.72
C LEU A 63 11.86 6.41 -3.80
N PRO A 64 12.34 7.07 -2.74
CA PRO A 64 13.72 7.52 -2.68
C PRO A 64 14.67 6.34 -2.82
N VAL A 65 15.81 6.57 -3.46
CA VAL A 65 16.86 5.56 -3.53
C VAL A 65 17.53 5.47 -2.16
N ASP A 66 17.90 4.27 -1.73
CA ASP A 66 18.46 4.03 -0.40
C ASP A 66 19.54 5.07 -0.03
N GLY A 67 19.28 5.85 1.01
CA GLY A 67 20.20 6.85 1.55
C GLY A 67 20.07 8.26 0.98
N GLU A 68 19.21 8.52 -0.01
CA GLU A 68 18.95 9.90 -0.49
C GLU A 68 18.17 10.76 0.53
N ASP A 69 17.44 10.14 1.45
CA ASP A 69 16.70 10.83 2.52
C ASP A 69 17.50 10.98 3.82
N LEU A 70 18.73 10.45 3.85
CA LEU A 70 19.64 10.61 4.98
C LEU A 70 20.37 11.96 4.82
N PRO A 71 20.52 12.74 5.92
CA PRO A 71 21.17 14.05 5.88
C PRO A 71 22.65 13.98 5.49
#